data_AF-A0A7X6CH45-F1
#
_entry.id   AF-A0A7X6CH45-F1
#
_cell.length_a   1.000
_cell.length_b   1.000
_cell.length_c   1.000
_cell.angle_alpha   90.00
_cell.angle_beta   90.00
_cell.angle_gamma   90.00
#
_symmetry.space_group_name_H-M   'P 1'
#
loop_
_entity.id
_entity.type
_entity.pdbx_description
1 polymer ?
#
loop_
_entity_poly.entity_id
_entity_poly.type
_entity_poly.pdbx_seq_one_letter_code
_entity_poly.pdbx_strand_id
1 'polypeptide(L)' 'MPNLNIPISVRSIAFIDTGVLDYQILADGVIPGTQVIILDTHRNGLEQIAEALRGRKFSEIHIISHGTPGSLQLG' A
#
# COMPACT_ATOMS: atom_id res chain seq x y z
N MET A 1 33.79 -19.19 7.55
CA MET A 1 32.31 -19.23 7.60
C MET A 1 31.80 -18.44 6.41
N PRO A 2 30.96 -18.98 5.52
CA PRO A 2 30.44 -18.21 4.41
C PRO A 2 29.36 -17.24 4.92
N ASN A 3 29.56 -15.98 4.60
CA ASN A 3 28.62 -14.87 4.66
C ASN A 3 27.44 -15.14 3.72
N LEU A 4 26.29 -15.52 4.29
CA LEU A 4 25.05 -15.73 3.55
C LEU A 4 24.41 -14.37 3.25
N ASN A 5 24.64 -13.85 2.04
CA ASN A 5 23.89 -12.71 1.51
C ASN A 5 22.49 -13.20 1.14
N ILE A 6 21.54 -13.21 2.09
CA ILE A 6 20.14 -13.49 1.80
C ILE A 6 19.60 -12.27 1.04
N PRO A 7 19.28 -12.36 -0.27
CA PRO A 7 18.58 -11.28 -0.93
C PRO A 7 17.25 -11.11 -0.20
N ILE A 8 17.08 -9.96 0.45
CA ILE A 8 15.78 -9.59 1.01
C ILE A 8 14.86 -9.51 -0.21
N SER A 9 13.94 -10.48 -0.33
CA SER A 9 12.93 -10.43 -1.39
C SER A 9 12.10 -9.18 -1.14
N VAL A 10 12.37 -8.13 -1.91
CA VAL A 10 11.66 -6.86 -1.84
C VAL A 10 10.21 -7.16 -2.19
N ARG A 11 9.33 -6.96 -1.22
CA ARG A 11 7.90 -7.19 -1.37
C ARG A 11 7.21 -5.89 -1.00
N SER A 12 6.69 -5.22 -2.01
CA SER A 12 6.08 -3.91 -1.88
C SER A 12 4.57 -4.03 -2.02
N ILE A 13 3.85 -3.18 -1.29
CA ILE A 13 2.40 -3.07 -1.36
C ILE A 13 1.99 -1.60 -1.43
N ALA A 14 1.05 -1.29 -2.30
CA ALA A 14 0.48 0.03 -2.47
C ALA A 14 -1.01 0.01 -2.13
N PHE A 15 -1.41 0.92 -1.25
CA PHE A 15 -2.81 1.19 -0.93
C PHE A 15 -3.22 2.49 -1.61
N ILE A 16 -4.30 2.45 -2.39
CA ILE A 16 -4.79 3.61 -3.12
C ILE A 16 -6.22 3.89 -2.68
N ASP A 17 -6.43 5.07 -2.11
CA ASP A 17 -7.75 5.57 -1.74
C ASP A 17 -8.53 5.97 -3.00
N THR A 18 -9.78 5.52 -3.08
CA THR A 18 -10.70 5.84 -4.19
C THR A 18 -11.23 7.28 -4.12
N GLY A 19 -11.05 7.97 -2.98
CA GLY A 19 -11.26 9.41 -2.86
C GLY A 19 -10.28 10.24 -3.69
N VAL A 20 -9.14 9.67 -4.13
CA VAL A 20 -8.20 10.34 -5.02
C VAL A 20 -8.75 10.35 -6.45
N LEU A 21 -8.78 11.53 -7.05
CA LEU A 21 -9.21 11.70 -8.45
C LEU A 21 -8.36 10.82 -9.39
N ASP A 22 -9.03 10.12 -10.29
CA ASP A 22 -8.43 9.23 -11.29
C ASP A 22 -7.52 8.14 -10.68
N TYR A 23 -7.90 7.60 -9.52
CA TYR A 23 -7.13 6.56 -8.81
C TYR A 23 -6.79 5.34 -9.69
N GLN A 24 -7.56 5.04 -10.73
CA GLN A 24 -7.27 3.95 -11.67
C GLN A 24 -5.98 4.21 -12.45
N ILE A 25 -5.73 5.45 -12.86
CA ILE A 25 -4.47 5.83 -13.54
C ILE A 25 -3.28 5.63 -12.58
N LEU A 26 -3.48 5.96 -11.30
CA LEU A 26 -2.46 5.73 -10.27
C LEU A 26 -2.19 4.24 -10.08
N ALA A 27 -3.25 3.41 -10.05
CA ALA A 27 -3.13 1.97 -9.94
C ALA A 27 -2.42 1.34 -11.14
N ASP A 28 -2.76 1.77 -12.36
CA ASP A 28 -2.15 1.30 -13.61
C ASP A 28 -0.68 1.73 -13.72
N GLY A 29 -0.32 2.87 -13.12
CA GLY A 29 1.04 3.39 -13.07
C GLY A 29 1.93 2.75 -12.01
N VAL A 30 1.41 1.86 -11.17
CA VAL A 30 2.21 1.19 -10.14
C VAL A 30 3.24 0.26 -10.78
N ILE A 31 4.47 0.31 -10.26
CA ILE A 31 5.59 -0.50 -10.73
C ILE A 31 5.24 -2.00 -10.66
N PRO A 32 5.45 -2.78 -11.74
CA PRO A 32 5.18 -4.21 -11.76
C PRO A 32 5.83 -4.96 -10.59
N GLY A 33 5.09 -5.91 -10.01
CA GLY A 33 5.53 -6.68 -8.84
C GLY A 33 5.13 -6.06 -7.49
N THR A 34 4.64 -4.82 -7.48
CA THR A 34 4.00 -4.24 -6.30
C THR A 34 2.57 -4.76 -6.20
N GLN A 35 2.19 -5.24 -5.02
CA GLN A 35 0.80 -5.60 -4.78
C GLN A 35 -0.04 -4.32 -4.62
N VAL A 36 -1.08 -4.15 -5.43
CA VAL A 36 -2.01 -3.01 -5.32
C VAL A 36 -3.27 -3.43 -4.57
N ILE A 37 -3.70 -2.59 -3.63
CA ILE A 37 -4.99 -2.69 -2.95
C ILE A 37 -5.70 -1.35 -3.10
N ILE A 38 -6.88 -1.39 -3.71
CA ILE A 38 -7.79 -0.25 -3.78
C ILE A 38 -8.63 -0.24 -2.51
N LEU A 39 -8.62 0.87 -1.77
CA LEU A 39 -9.37 1.01 -0.54
C LEU A 39 -10.84 1.32 -0.84
N ASP A 40 -11.73 0.55 -0.23
CA ASP A 40 -13.16 0.77 -0.30
C ASP A 40 -13.56 1.95 0.58
N THR A 41 -14.14 3.01 -0.01
CA THR A 41 -14.62 4.21 0.70
C THR A 41 -15.75 3.94 1.68
N HIS A 42 -16.44 2.80 1.56
CA HIS A 42 -17.53 2.43 2.47
C HIS A 42 -17.05 1.73 3.74
N ARG A 43 -15.74 1.53 3.89
CA ARG A 43 -15.13 0.86 5.03
C ARG A 43 -13.99 1.72 5.59
N ASN A 44 -13.66 1.53 6.87
CA ASN A 44 -12.52 2.20 7.47
C ASN A 44 -11.22 1.78 6.76
N GLY A 45 -10.49 2.72 6.15
CA GLY A 45 -9.28 2.39 5.40
C GLY A 45 -8.12 1.91 6.25
N LEU A 46 -7.99 2.35 7.51
CA LEU A 46 -6.94 1.86 8.42
C LEU A 46 -7.16 0.38 8.78
N GLU A 47 -8.40 -0.02 9.03
CA GLU A 47 -8.75 -1.42 9.27
C GLU A 47 -8.42 -2.30 8.06
N GLN A 48 -8.77 -1.83 6.85
CA GLN A 48 -8.44 -2.53 5.60
C GLN A 48 -6.91 -2.72 5.43
N ILE A 49 -6.12 -1.67 5.70
CA ILE A 49 -4.65 -1.75 5.68
C ILE A 49 -4.16 -2.77 6.71
N ALA A 50 -4.64 -2.69 7.96
CA ALA A 50 -4.22 -3.60 9.02
C ALA A 50 -4.58 -5.07 8.72
N GLU A 51 -5.76 -5.32 8.15
CA GLU A 51 -6.18 -6.63 7.64
C GLU A 51 -5.25 -7.14 6.54
N ALA A 52 -4.96 -6.31 5.54
CA ALA A 52 -4.12 -6.67 4.41
C ALA A 52 -2.67 -6.98 4.81
N LEU A 53 -2.14 -6.33 5.84
CA LEU A 53 -0.78 -6.52 6.33
C LEU A 53 -0.66 -7.67 7.35
N ARG A 54 -1.77 -8.16 7.91
CA ARG A 54 -1.77 -9.10 9.03
C ARG A 54 -1.03 -10.39 8.71
N GLY A 55 -0.03 -10.73 9.52
CA GLY A 55 0.76 -11.96 9.37
C GLY A 55 1.66 -12.00 8.13
N ARG A 56 1.78 -10.89 7.40
CA ARG A 56 2.54 -10.78 6.16
C ARG A 56 3.69 -9.79 6.36
N LYS A 57 4.82 -10.04 5.72
CA LYS A 57 5.98 -9.14 5.74
C LYS A 57 6.11 -8.45 4.39
N PHE A 58 6.26 -7.14 4.45
CA PHE A 58 6.54 -6.27 3.32
C PHE A 58 7.77 -5.43 3.67
N SER A 59 8.61 -5.18 2.67
CA SER A 59 9.74 -4.27 2.81
C SER A 59 9.31 -2.81 2.67
N GLU A 60 8.23 -2.57 1.92
CA GLU A 60 7.77 -1.24 1.54
C GLU A 60 6.25 -1.19 1.54
N ILE A 61 5.71 -0.09 2.06
CA ILE A 61 4.29 0.21 2.05
C ILE A 61 4.14 1.61 1.47
N HIS A 62 3.38 1.71 0.37
CA HIS A 62 2.99 2.97 -0.24
C HIS A 62 1.52 3.23 0.07
N ILE A 63 1.19 4.46 0.46
CA ILE A 63 -0.19 4.87 0.71
C ILE A 63 -0.44 6.13 -0.10
N ILE A 64 -1.42 6.07 -0.99
CA ILE A 64 -1.81 7.17 -1.87
C ILE A 64 -3.23 7.55 -1.47
N SER A 65 -3.39 8.77 -0.95
CA SER A 65 -4.66 9.26 -0.43
C SER A 65 -4.65 10.78 -0.27
N HIS A 66 -5.80 11.36 0.09
CA HIS A 66 -5.88 12.75 0.50
C HIS A 66 -5.40 12.95 1.94
N GLY A 67 -5.06 14.18 2.29
CA GLY A 67 -4.62 14.51 3.63
C GLY A 67 -4.52 16.00 3.87
N THR A 68 -4.22 16.34 5.11
CA THR A 68 -3.93 17.69 5.58
C THR A 68 -2.71 17.63 6.49
N PRO A 69 -2.11 18.76 6.90
CA PRO A 69 -0.97 18.72 7.81
C PRO A 69 -1.28 17.90 9.07
N GLY A 70 -0.53 16.82 9.28
CA GLY A 70 -0.70 15.91 10.42
C GLY A 70 -1.84 14.89 10.29
N SER A 71 -2.50 14.75 9.13
CA SER A 71 -3.62 13.83 8.94
C SER A 71 -3.64 13.18 7.57
N LEU A 72 -4.12 11.93 7.55
CA LEU A 72 -4.41 11.16 6.35
C LEU A 72 -5.91 10.85 6.31
N GLN A 73 -6.52 10.99 5.14
CA GLN A 73 -7.89 10.53 4.86
C GLN A 73 -7.79 9.18 4.16
N LEU A 74 -8.56 8.19 4.60
CA LEU A 74 -8.48 6.82 4.11
C LEU A 74 -9.90 6.27 3.98
N GLY A 75 -10.61 6.75 2.96
CA GLY A 75 -12.06 6.64 2.84
C GLY A 75 -12.81 7.80 3.50
#